data_AF-A0A2X3LZR4-F1
#
_entry.id   AF-A0A2X3LZR4-F1
#
_cell.length_a   1.000
_cell.length_b   1.000
_cell.length_c   1.000
_cell.angle_alpha   90.00
_cell.angle_beta   90.00
_cell.angle_gamma   90.00
#
_symmetry.space_group_name_H-M   'P 1'
#
loop_
_entity.id
_entity.type
_entity.pdbx_description
1 polymer ?
#
loop_
_entity_poly.entity_id
_entity_poly.type
_entity_poly.pdbx_seq_one_letter_code
_entity_poly.pdbx_strand_id
1 'polypeptide(L)' 'MSDQFDAKAFLKTVTSQPGVYRMYDAGGTVIYVGKAKDLKKTAFQLFP' A
#
# COMPACT_ATOMS: atom_id res chain seq x y z
N MET A 1 3.16 19.48 -7.20
CA MET A 1 3.05 18.43 -8.24
C MET A 1 2.54 17.19 -7.55
N SER A 2 1.32 16.76 -7.86
CA SER A 2 0.72 15.56 -7.30
C SER A 2 1.39 14.35 -7.94
N ASP A 3 2.38 13.78 -7.25
CA ASP A 3 2.97 12.50 -7.60
C ASP A 3 1.85 11.46 -7.47
N GLN A 4 1.33 11.02 -8.61
CA GLN A 4 0.15 10.18 -8.64
C GLN A 4 0.60 8.75 -8.30
N PHE A 5 0.14 8.23 -7.16
CA PHE A 5 0.47 6.88 -6.73
C PHE A 5 0.11 5.85 -7.81
N ASP A 6 1.12 5.16 -8.36
CA ASP A 6 0.90 4.07 -9.32
C ASP A 6 0.50 2.79 -8.57
N ALA A 7 -0.81 2.64 -8.39
CA ALA A 7 -1.39 1.47 -7.77
C ALA A 7 -1.04 0.16 -8.51
N LYS A 8 -0.87 0.17 -9.83
CA LYS A 8 -0.54 -1.04 -10.61
C LYS A 8 0.88 -1.50 -10.34
N ALA A 9 1.83 -0.56 -10.29
CA ALA A 9 3.21 -0.87 -9.92
C ALA A 9 3.29 -1.42 -8.49
N PHE A 10 2.56 -0.79 -7.55
CA PHE A 10 2.49 -1.26 -6.17
C PHE A 10 1.89 -2.67 -6.05
N LEU A 11 0.75 -2.94 -6.69
CA LEU A 11 0.08 -4.24 -6.61
C LEU A 11 0.94 -5.41 -7.12
N LYS A 12 1.92 -5.16 -7.99
CA LYS A 12 2.88 -6.18 -8.45
C LYS A 12 3.91 -6.58 -7.39
N THR A 13 4.23 -5.68 -6.45
CA THR A 13 5.25 -5.94 -5.42
C THR A 13 4.64 -6.53 -4.14
N VAL A 14 3.32 -6.49 -3.99
CA VAL A 14 2.62 -6.97 -2.80
C VAL A 14 2.53 -8.50 -2.76
N THR A 15 3.00 -9.07 -1.65
CA THR A 15 2.92 -10.52 -1.37
C THR A 15 1.56 -10.94 -0.80
N SER A 16 1.17 -12.20 -0.98
CA SER A 16 -0.05 -12.77 -0.36
C SER A 16 0.15 -13.25 1.09
N GLN A 17 1.06 -12.62 1.84
CA GLN A 17 1.37 -12.99 3.21
C GLN A 17 0.76 -11.99 4.21
N PRO A 18 0.55 -12.40 5.48
CA PRO A 18 0.20 -11.47 6.53
C PRO A 18 1.29 -10.42 6.72
N GLY A 19 0.89 -9.19 7.02
CA GLY A 19 1.86 -8.13 7.28
C GLY A 19 1.25 -6.78 7.59
N VAL A 20 2.13 -5.79 7.64
CA VAL A 20 1.80 -4.40 7.94
C VAL A 20 2.16 -3.54 6.74
N TYR A 21 1.21 -2.73 6.27
CA TYR A 21 1.47 -1.73 5.24
C TYR A 21 1.51 -0.33 5.85
N ARG A 22 2.36 0.52 5.29
CA ARG A 22 2.60 1.90 5.75
C ARG A 22 2.49 2.83 4.57
N MET A 23 1.76 3.93 4.72
CA MET A 23 1.79 5.03 3.76
C MET A 23 2.61 6.17 4.34
N TYR A 24 3.36 6.81 3.45
CA TYR A 24 4.24 7.93 3.77
C TYR A 24 3.71 9.18 3.08
N ASP A 25 3.88 10.34 3.71
CA ASP A 25 3.73 11.62 3.03
C ASP A 25 4.93 11.92 2.11
N ALA A 26 4.87 13.07 1.42
CA ALA A 26 5.95 13.52 0.55
C ALA A 26 7.29 13.78 1.28
N GLY A 27 7.26 13.96 2.61
CA GLY A 27 8.43 14.12 3.46
C GLY A 27 8.98 12.80 4.00
N GLY A 28 8.38 11.65 3.66
CA GLY A 28 8.77 10.35 4.19
C GLY A 28 8.25 10.09 5.60
N THR A 29 7.32 10.89 6.11
CA THR A 29 6.68 10.67 7.41
C THR A 29 5.57 9.64 7.26
N VAL A 30 5.51 8.66 8.15
CA VAL A 30 4.41 7.69 8.17
C VAL A 30 3.13 8.39 8.59
N ILE A 31 2.14 8.42 7.70
CA ILE A 31 0.82 9.04 7.95
C ILE A 31 -0.28 8.00 8.17
N TYR A 32 -0.05 6.75 7.78
CA TYR A 32 -1.01 5.67 7.95
C TYR A 32 -0.32 4.32 8.11
N VAL A 33 -0.86 3.48 9.00
CA VAL A 33 -0.40 2.10 9.23
C VAL A 33 -1.61 1.18 9.32
N GLY A 34 -1.63 0.13 8.50
CA GLY A 34 -2.67 -0.90 8.52
C GLY A 34 -2.10 -2.30 8.60
N LYS A 35 -2.87 -3.25 9.14
CA LYS A 35 -2.52 -4.68 9.19
C LYS A 35 -3.41 -5.47 8.23
N ALA A 36 -2.85 -6.45 7.55
CA ALA A 36 -3.60 -7.35 6.69
C ALA A 36 -3.20 -8.81 6.95
N LYS A 37 -4.17 -9.71 6.89
CA LYS A 37 -3.92 -11.17 6.88
C LYS A 37 -3.40 -11.65 5.52
N ASP A 38 -3.78 -10.96 4.45
CA ASP A 38 -3.28 -11.13 3.09
C ASP A 38 -3.11 -9.74 2.50
N LEU A 39 -1.86 -9.28 2.38
CA LEU A 39 -1.57 -7.94 1.89
C LEU A 39 -2.06 -7.74 0.44
N LYS A 40 -1.98 -8.76 -0.42
CA LYS A 40 -2.37 -8.65 -1.83
C LYS A 40 -3.86 -8.50 -1.99
N LYS A 41 -4.65 -9.29 -1.25
CA LYS A 41 -6.12 -9.20 -1.27
C LYS A 41 -6.60 -7.86 -0.73
N THR A 42 -6.03 -7.38 0.37
CA THR A 42 -6.41 -6.08 0.96
C THR A 42 -5.98 -4.91 0.06
N ALA A 43 -4.80 -4.96 -0.55
CA ALA A 43 -4.36 -3.92 -1.49
C ALA A 43 -5.30 -3.83 -2.70
N PHE A 44 -5.69 -4.96 -3.30
CA PHE A 44 -6.66 -4.98 -4.41
C PHE A 44 -8.03 -4.40 -4.04
N GLN A 45 -8.44 -4.48 -2.77
CA GLN A 45 -9.70 -3.92 -2.31
C GLN A 45 -9.64 -2.41 -2.04
N LEU A 46 -8.46 -1.89 -1.67
CA LEU A 46 -8.24 -0.48 -1.39
C LEU A 46 -7.99 0.34 -2.66
N PHE A 47 -7.44 -0.28 -3.70
CA PHE A 47 -7.12 0.35 -4.97
C PHE A 47 -7.95 -0.29 -6.10
N PRO A 48 -9.03 0.36 -6.57
CA PRO A 48 -9.86 -0.14 -7.68
C PRO A 48 -9.15 -0.08 -9.04
#